data_AF-A0AAN7RFR5-F1
#
_entry.id   AF-A0AAN7RFR5-F1
#
_cell.length_a   1.000
_cell.length_b   1.000
_cell.length_c   1.000
_cell.angle_alpha   90.00
_cell.angle_beta   90.00
_cell.angle_gamma   90.00
#
_symmetry.space_group_name_H-M   'P 1'
#
loop_
_entity.id
_entity.type
_entity.pdbx_description
1 polymer ?
#
loop_
_entity_poly.entity_id
_entity_poly.type
_entity_poly.pdbx_seq_one_letter_code
_entity_poly.pdbx_strand_id
1 'polypeptide(L)'
;GSRKDSLQEQEEAWSRQCRPWAGGMHHHRILFDKYHPGYFGKVGMRYFHKLRNKFYCPIMNIDRVWSLVPEDVKAKASTDKAPVIDATQFGYFKVLGKGVLPEKINQSS
;
A
#
# COMPACT_ATOMS: atom_id res chain seq x y z
N GLY A 1 -8.43 32.87 38.20
CA GLY A 1 -9.51 33.07 37.22
C GLY A 1 -9.10 32.56 35.86
N SER A 2 -8.19 33.24 35.17
CA SER A 2 -7.94 33.17 33.72
C SER A 2 -7.65 31.83 33.01
N ARG A 3 -7.28 30.74 33.70
CA ARG A 3 -6.86 29.48 33.04
C ARG A 3 -7.98 28.44 32.91
N LYS A 4 -9.06 28.60 33.68
CA LYS A 4 -10.26 27.77 33.57
C LYS A 4 -11.19 28.27 32.45
N ASP A 5 -11.23 29.58 32.25
CA ASP A 5 -12.04 30.23 31.21
C ASP A 5 -11.58 29.84 29.80
N SER A 6 -10.26 29.72 29.55
CA SER A 6 -9.71 29.33 28.25
C SER A 6 -9.95 27.86 27.89
N LEU A 7 -10.05 26.96 28.88
CA LEU A 7 -10.36 25.54 28.64
C LEU A 7 -11.84 25.36 28.35
N GLN A 8 -12.69 26.12 29.04
CA GLN A 8 -14.14 26.12 28.82
C GLN A 8 -14.51 26.73 27.45
N GLU A 9 -13.82 27.78 26.99
CA GLU A 9 -13.95 28.31 25.63
C GLU A 9 -13.53 27.31 24.54
N GLN A 10 -12.50 26.50 24.79
CA GLN A 10 -12.05 25.48 23.84
C GLN A 10 -13.00 24.27 23.77
N GLU A 11 -13.58 23.87 24.91
CA GLU A 11 -14.63 22.84 24.95
C GLU A 11 -15.93 23.32 24.29
N GLU A 12 -16.28 24.60 24.46
CA GLU A 12 -17.42 25.22 23.75
C GLU A 12 -17.17 25.38 22.24
N ALA A 13 -15.95 25.68 21.81
CA ALA A 13 -15.57 25.72 20.40
C ALA A 13 -15.68 24.34 19.73
N TRP A 14 -15.38 23.27 20.47
CA TRP A 14 -15.54 21.90 19.99
C TRP A 14 -17.02 21.46 19.93
N SER A 15 -17.86 21.99 20.83
CA SER A 15 -19.31 21.77 20.87
C SER A 15 -20.10 22.54 19.79
N ARG A 16 -19.58 23.67 19.30
CA ARG A 16 -20.21 24.51 18.24
C ARG A 16 -20.13 23.89 16.84
N GLN A 17 -19.26 22.91 16.61
CA GLN A 17 -19.20 22.17 15.36
C GLN A 17 -20.23 21.03 15.40
N CYS A 18 -21.46 21.28 14.94
CA CYS A 18 -22.43 20.20 14.68
C CYS A 18 -21.72 19.08 13.90
N ARG A 19 -21.65 17.87 14.50
CA ARG A 19 -21.04 16.61 14.03
C ARG A 19 -20.05 16.70 12.84
N PRO A 20 -18.85 16.09 12.92
CA PRO A 20 -17.72 16.33 11.99
C PRO A 20 -17.99 16.14 10.49
N TRP A 21 -19.09 15.50 10.09
CA TRP A 21 -19.49 15.23 8.70
C TRP A 21 -20.78 15.96 8.28
N ALA A 22 -21.42 16.70 9.20
CA ALA A 22 -22.64 17.44 8.91
C ALA A 22 -22.32 18.69 8.08
N GLY A 23 -23.06 18.90 6.99
CA GLY A 23 -22.89 20.08 6.13
C GLY A 23 -21.77 19.99 5.10
N GLY A 24 -21.21 18.80 4.85
CA GLY A 24 -20.13 18.58 3.88
C GLY A 24 -20.39 19.08 2.45
N MET A 25 -21.67 19.13 2.02
CA MET A 25 -22.08 19.69 0.72
C MET A 25 -22.53 21.15 0.78
N HIS A 26 -22.68 21.71 1.99
CA HIS A 26 -23.18 23.06 2.22
C HIS A 26 -22.07 23.93 2.83
N HIS A 27 -22.09 24.13 4.15
CA HIS A 27 -21.17 25.04 4.83
C HIS A 27 -19.72 24.50 4.94
N HIS A 28 -19.53 23.19 4.75
CA HIS A 28 -18.22 22.55 4.69
C HIS A 28 -17.76 22.21 3.26
N ARG A 29 -18.45 22.70 2.23
CA ARG A 29 -18.15 22.38 0.82
C ARG A 29 -16.69 22.64 0.44
N ILE A 30 -16.14 23.79 0.83
CA ILE A 30 -14.74 24.16 0.53
C ILE A 30 -13.75 23.15 1.14
N LEU A 31 -14.04 22.63 2.33
CA LEU A 31 -13.17 21.65 3.00
C LEU A 31 -13.16 20.31 2.24
N PHE A 32 -14.33 19.84 1.80
CA PHE A 32 -14.46 18.58 1.06
C PHE A 32 -13.91 18.70 -0.37
N ASP A 33 -14.18 19.79 -1.08
CA ASP A 33 -13.68 19.99 -2.44
C ASP A 33 -12.14 20.12 -2.47
N LYS A 34 -11.54 20.75 -1.45
CA LYS A 34 -10.10 20.99 -1.40
C LYS A 34 -9.30 19.77 -0.93
N TYR A 35 -9.74 19.08 0.11
CA TYR A 35 -8.95 18.03 0.75
C TYR A 35 -9.47 16.61 0.51
N HIS A 36 -10.72 16.47 0.06
CA HIS A 36 -11.36 15.18 -0.19
C HIS A 36 -12.07 15.14 -1.55
N PRO A 37 -11.36 15.41 -2.67
CA PRO A 37 -11.96 15.34 -3.99
C PRO A 37 -12.49 13.92 -4.26
N GLY A 38 -13.74 13.82 -4.72
CA GLY A 38 -14.40 12.55 -5.01
C GLY A 38 -15.03 11.84 -3.80
N TYR A 39 -15.07 12.49 -2.62
CA TYR A 39 -15.74 11.94 -1.43
C TYR A 39 -17.24 11.74 -1.63
N PHE A 40 -17.90 12.71 -2.28
CA PHE A 40 -19.31 12.60 -2.65
C PHE A 40 -19.45 12.05 -4.07
N GLY A 41 -20.21 10.97 -4.22
CA GLY A 41 -20.47 10.31 -5.50
C GLY A 41 -20.44 8.79 -5.37
N LYS A 42 -21.04 8.10 -6.33
CA LYS A 42 -20.92 6.63 -6.47
C LYS A 42 -19.96 6.33 -7.61
N VAL A 43 -18.97 5.47 -7.38
CA VAL A 43 -17.99 5.07 -8.38
C VAL A 43 -18.02 3.56 -8.58
N GLY A 44 -18.02 3.13 -9.84
CA GLY A 44 -17.81 1.73 -10.22
C GLY A 44 -18.99 0.79 -9.93
N MET A 45 -18.71 -0.51 -10.09
CA MET A 45 -19.68 -1.59 -9.91
C MET A 45 -19.63 -2.18 -8.50
N ARG A 46 -20.80 -2.54 -7.94
CA ARG A 46 -20.87 -3.26 -6.67
C ARG A 46 -20.45 -4.71 -6.87
N TYR A 47 -19.55 -5.21 -6.01
CA TYR A 47 -19.16 -6.62 -5.98
C TYR A 47 -19.76 -7.28 -4.73
N PHE A 48 -20.83 -8.06 -4.93
CA PHE A 48 -21.52 -8.78 -3.86
C PHE A 48 -20.72 -10.01 -3.40
N HIS A 49 -20.74 -10.32 -2.10
CA HIS A 49 -20.00 -11.44 -1.49
C HIS A 49 -18.50 -11.48 -1.85
N LYS A 50 -17.80 -10.36 -1.62
CA LYS A 50 -16.39 -10.23 -1.94
C LYS A 50 -15.51 -11.15 -1.08
N LEU A 51 -15.11 -12.29 -1.63
CA LEU A 51 -14.10 -13.17 -1.05
C LEU A 51 -12.71 -12.59 -1.32
N ARG A 52 -12.08 -12.00 -0.29
CA ARG A 52 -10.74 -11.40 -0.40
C ARG A 52 -9.65 -12.42 -0.76
N ASN A 53 -9.80 -13.68 -0.34
CA ASN A 53 -8.81 -14.74 -0.54
C ASN A 53 -8.55 -15.01 -2.03
N LYS A 54 -9.55 -14.83 -2.91
CA LYS A 54 -9.40 -15.02 -4.37
C LYS A 54 -8.51 -13.96 -5.02
N PHE A 55 -8.38 -12.79 -4.39
CA PHE A 55 -7.56 -11.68 -4.89
C PHE A 55 -6.19 -11.63 -4.22
N TYR A 56 -5.84 -12.64 -3.41
CA TYR A 56 -4.54 -12.72 -2.78
C TYR A 56 -3.48 -13.05 -3.84
N CYS A 57 -2.73 -12.04 -4.24
CA CYS A 57 -1.65 -12.16 -5.20
C CYS A 57 -0.54 -11.18 -4.82
N PRO A 58 0.22 -11.45 -3.74
CA PRO A 58 1.42 -10.69 -3.42
C PRO A 58 2.42 -10.76 -4.58
N ILE A 59 2.97 -9.58 -4.88
CA ILE A 59 3.80 -9.31 -6.04
C ILE A 59 5.25 -9.08 -5.58
N MET A 60 6.20 -9.68 -6.30
CA MET A 60 7.63 -9.47 -6.11
C MET A 60 8.27 -8.92 -7.38
N ASN A 61 9.29 -8.07 -7.22
CA ASN A 61 10.08 -7.56 -8.33
C ASN A 61 11.41 -8.31 -8.43
N ILE A 62 11.98 -8.35 -9.64
CA ILE A 62 13.26 -9.00 -9.94
C ILE A 62 14.40 -8.50 -9.04
N ASP A 63 14.43 -7.19 -8.70
CA ASP A 63 15.44 -6.62 -7.79
C ASP A 63 15.56 -7.36 -6.45
N ARG A 64 14.45 -7.88 -5.94
CA ARG A 64 14.37 -8.52 -4.62
C ARG A 64 14.61 -10.02 -4.67
N VAL A 65 14.58 -10.63 -5.86
CA VAL A 65 14.74 -12.08 -6.05
C VAL A 65 16.11 -12.53 -5.57
N TRP A 66 17.16 -11.76 -5.86
CA TRP A 66 18.52 -12.11 -5.44
C TRP A 66 18.70 -12.04 -3.92
N SER A 67 17.98 -11.16 -3.21
CA SER A 67 18.04 -11.07 -1.75
C SER A 67 17.45 -12.28 -1.04
N LEU A 68 16.56 -13.04 -1.71
CA LEU A 68 15.94 -14.24 -1.14
C LEU A 68 16.85 -15.46 -1.14
N VAL A 69 17.90 -15.46 -1.97
CA VAL A 69 18.80 -16.60 -2.07
C VAL A 69 19.82 -16.57 -0.92
N PRO A 70 19.99 -17.65 -0.14
CA PRO A 70 21.02 -17.73 0.89
C PRO A 70 22.42 -17.66 0.28
N GLU A 71 23.36 -17.08 1.03
CA GLU A 71 24.72 -16.78 0.55
C GLU A 71 25.49 -18.01 0.08
N ASP A 72 25.28 -19.16 0.73
CA ASP A 72 25.91 -20.43 0.36
C ASP A 72 25.53 -20.90 -1.05
N VAL A 73 24.30 -20.62 -1.48
CA VAL A 73 23.78 -20.98 -2.80
C VAL A 73 24.22 -19.94 -3.83
N LYS A 74 24.31 -18.66 -3.44
CA LYS A 74 24.87 -17.60 -4.29
C LYS A 74 26.34 -17.85 -4.63
N ALA A 75 27.12 -18.35 -3.68
CA ALA A 75 28.54 -18.64 -3.87
C ALA A 75 28.79 -19.85 -4.80
N LYS A 76 27.85 -20.79 -4.85
CA LYS A 76 27.90 -22.00 -5.69
C LYS A 76 27.29 -21.81 -7.08
N ALA A 77 26.63 -20.69 -7.33
CA ALA A 77 26.05 -20.37 -8.62
C ALA A 77 27.17 -20.10 -9.65
N SER A 78 27.23 -20.95 -10.68
CA SER A 78 28.12 -20.80 -11.84
C SER A 78 27.29 -20.51 -13.08
N THR A 79 27.94 -20.05 -14.17
CA THR A 79 27.32 -19.85 -15.48
C THR A 79 26.59 -21.10 -15.99
N ASP A 80 27.11 -22.29 -15.68
CA ASP A 80 26.52 -23.57 -16.10
C ASP A 80 25.38 -24.07 -15.19
N LYS A 81 25.30 -23.58 -13.95
CA LYS A 81 24.33 -24.04 -12.94
C LYS A 81 23.71 -22.85 -12.20
N ALA A 82 22.58 -22.39 -12.72
CA ALA A 82 21.79 -21.33 -12.13
C ALA A 82 20.95 -21.82 -10.92
N PRO A 83 20.80 -20.99 -9.87
CA PRO A 83 19.94 -21.33 -8.74
C PRO A 83 18.47 -21.22 -9.14
N VAL A 84 17.70 -22.28 -8.87
CA VAL A 84 16.25 -22.30 -9.05
C VAL A 84 15.61 -21.70 -7.80
N ILE A 85 14.79 -20.65 -7.97
CA ILE A 85 14.13 -19.95 -6.88
C ILE A 85 12.63 -20.19 -7.00
N ASP A 86 12.06 -20.84 -6.01
CA ASP A 86 10.61 -21.00 -5.90
C ASP A 86 10.00 -19.81 -5.16
N ALA A 87 9.36 -18.90 -5.91
CA ALA A 87 8.71 -17.73 -5.36
C ALA A 87 7.50 -18.08 -4.46
N THR A 88 6.89 -19.26 -4.65
CA THR A 88 5.70 -19.68 -3.90
C THR A 88 6.02 -20.04 -2.46
N GLN A 89 7.22 -20.56 -2.19
CA GLN A 89 7.70 -20.83 -0.83
C GLN A 89 7.79 -19.56 0.02
N PHE A 90 8.12 -18.44 -0.61
CA PHE A 90 8.14 -17.11 0.02
C PHE A 90 6.77 -16.42 -0.03
N GLY A 91 5.75 -17.12 -0.52
CA GLY A 91 4.38 -16.64 -0.57
C GLY A 91 4.10 -15.63 -1.68
N TYR A 92 4.95 -15.48 -2.70
CA TYR A 92 4.72 -14.61 -3.86
C TYR A 92 4.12 -15.39 -5.03
N PHE A 93 3.15 -14.77 -5.73
CA PHE A 93 2.44 -15.42 -6.84
C PHE A 93 2.69 -14.75 -8.19
N LYS A 94 3.20 -13.51 -8.18
CA LYS A 94 3.49 -12.76 -9.41
C LYS A 94 4.86 -12.10 -9.32
N VAL A 95 5.68 -12.33 -10.35
CA VAL A 95 6.99 -11.67 -10.51
C VAL A 95 6.88 -10.60 -11.58
N LEU A 96 7.34 -9.38 -11.28
CA LEU A 96 7.39 -8.25 -12.21
C LEU A 96 8.81 -7.92 -12.61
N GLY A 97 9.00 -7.63 -13.90
CA GLY A 97 10.27 -7.25 -14.52
C GLY A 97 10.72 -5.81 -14.24
N LYS A 98 10.65 -5.36 -12.99
CA LYS A 98 11.29 -4.12 -12.57
C LYS A 98 12.63 -4.47 -11.94
N GLY A 99 13.71 -3.96 -12.52
CA GLY A 99 15.06 -4.20 -12.02
C GLY A 99 16.04 -4.83 -13.00
N VAL A 100 17.28 -4.96 -12.56
CA VAL A 100 18.34 -5.67 -13.29
C VAL A 100 18.90 -6.77 -12.38
N LEU A 101 18.96 -8.00 -12.90
CA LEU A 101 19.64 -9.10 -12.21
C LEU A 101 21.15 -8.91 -12.26
N PRO A 102 21.89 -9.30 -11.20
CA PRO A 102 23.35 -9.24 -11.23
C PRO A 102 23.91 -10.11 -12.37
N GLU A 103 24.93 -9.60 -13.07
CA GLU A 103 25.54 -10.19 -14.28
C GLU A 103 25.94 -11.66 -14.15
N LYS A 104 26.21 -12.13 -12.92
CA LYS A 104 26.55 -13.53 -12.61
C LYS A 104 25.51 -14.55 -13.11
N ILE A 105 24.29 -14.12 -13.41
CA ILE A 105 23.18 -14.97 -13.87
C ILE A 105 22.89 -14.75 -15.37
N ASN A 106 23.31 -13.61 -15.94
CA ASN A 106 22.92 -13.16 -17.29
C ASN A 106 23.89 -13.55 -18.41
N GLN A 107 24.98 -14.28 -18.12
CA GLN A 107 25.92 -14.74 -19.15
C GLN A 107 25.49 -16.10 -19.69
N SER A 108 24.57 -16.08 -20.66
CA SER A 108 24.49 -17.13 -21.67
C SER A 108 25.44 -16.78 -22.80
N SER A 109 26.33 -17.72 -23.14
CA SER A 109 27.26 -17.79 -24.28
C SER A 109 27.03 -16.81 -25.44
#